data_AF-A0A1I6DVX8-F1
#
_entry.id   AF-A0A1I6DVX8-F1
#
_cell.length_a   1.000
_cell.length_b   1.000
_cell.length_c   1.000
_cell.angle_alpha   90.00
_cell.angle_beta   90.00
_cell.angle_gamma   90.00
#
_symmetry.space_group_name_H-M   'P 1'
#
loop_
_entity.id
_entity.type
_entity.pdbx_description
1 polymer ?
#
loop_
_entity_poly.entity_id
_entity_poly.type
_entity_poly.pdbx_seq_one_letter_code
_entity_poly.pdbx_strand_id
1 'polypeptide(L)'
;MARDNDREASESDNMIAAIAIVVGVVLLAIAIPMAPKAFRIGFSLGTVGTYTVGDVPECSFRCYTRTGTFVSDDGKVTLSDVHVRNGMPRGLQRGDTIRAFDIGAKGEVFTEAGEAGYPYAVPVILGVVGVAGLGLGLQHLWATRRRRT
;
A
#
# COMPACT_ATOMS: atom_id res chain seq x y z
N MET A 1 -8.65 14.69 -48.36
CA MET A 1 -9.14 15.28 -47.10
C MET A 1 -9.68 14.25 -46.12
N ALA A 2 -10.70 13.43 -46.42
CA ALA A 2 -11.23 12.46 -45.44
C ALA A 2 -10.19 11.41 -44.93
N ARG A 3 -9.30 10.91 -45.80
CA ARG A 3 -8.29 9.90 -45.42
C ARG A 3 -7.18 10.39 -44.48
N ASP A 4 -6.89 11.70 -44.43
CA ASP A 4 -5.84 12.22 -43.55
C ASP A 4 -6.34 12.33 -42.10
N ASN A 5 -7.60 12.76 -41.91
CA ASN A 5 -8.23 12.82 -40.58
C ASN A 5 -8.30 11.45 -39.91
N ASP A 6 -8.60 10.37 -40.65
CA ASP A 6 -8.67 9.02 -40.10
C ASP A 6 -7.30 8.49 -39.64
N ARG A 7 -6.21 8.97 -40.27
CA ARG A 7 -4.84 8.57 -39.94
C ARG A 7 -4.34 9.24 -38.68
N GLU A 8 -4.57 10.55 -38.53
CA GLU A 8 -4.21 11.32 -37.33
C GLU A 8 -4.93 10.80 -36.08
N ALA A 9 -6.22 10.44 -36.22
CA ALA A 9 -7.00 9.85 -35.14
C ALA A 9 -6.42 8.48 -34.70
N SER A 10 -6.08 7.61 -35.65
CA SER A 10 -5.49 6.30 -35.34
C SER A 10 -4.12 6.41 -34.66
N GLU A 11 -3.30 7.40 -34.99
CA GLU A 11 -1.98 7.59 -34.38
C GLU A 11 -2.10 8.07 -32.92
N SER A 12 -3.01 9.01 -32.68
CA SER A 12 -3.32 9.52 -31.33
C SER A 12 -3.84 8.41 -30.41
N ASP A 13 -4.74 7.57 -30.91
CA ASP A 13 -5.30 6.44 -30.15
C ASP A 13 -4.23 5.41 -29.75
N ASN A 14 -3.31 5.07 -30.67
CA ASN A 14 -2.21 4.16 -30.39
C ASN A 14 -1.23 4.74 -29.36
N MET A 15 -0.97 6.04 -29.42
CA MET A 15 -0.12 6.74 -28.45
C MET A 15 -0.76 6.72 -27.05
N ILE A 16 -2.07 6.98 -26.93
CA ILE A 16 -2.79 6.91 -25.66
C ILE A 16 -2.73 5.51 -25.08
N ALA A 17 -2.95 4.47 -25.90
CA ALA A 17 -2.87 3.08 -25.46
C ALA A 17 -1.46 2.71 -24.98
N ALA A 18 -0.42 3.14 -25.70
CA ALA A 18 0.97 2.92 -25.28
C ALA A 18 1.29 3.60 -23.94
N ILE A 19 0.84 4.85 -23.74
CA ILE A 19 0.99 5.57 -22.48
C ILE A 19 0.27 4.82 -21.35
N ALA A 20 -0.97 4.39 -21.57
CA ALA A 20 -1.74 3.64 -20.58
C ALA A 20 -1.04 2.34 -20.14
N ILE A 21 -0.42 1.62 -21.09
CA ILE A 21 0.37 0.42 -20.79
C ILE A 21 1.60 0.77 -19.96
N VAL A 22 2.38 1.77 -20.38
CA VAL A 22 3.61 2.17 -19.66
C VAL A 22 3.28 2.62 -18.24
N VAL A 23 2.27 3.48 -18.07
CA VAL A 23 1.79 3.90 -16.76
C VAL A 23 1.32 2.69 -15.94
N GLY A 24 0.54 1.79 -16.54
CA GLY A 24 0.09 0.56 -15.89
C GLY A 24 1.24 -0.30 -15.37
N VAL A 25 2.26 -0.54 -16.21
CA VAL A 25 3.47 -1.30 -15.84
C VAL A 25 4.23 -0.62 -14.69
N VAL A 26 4.42 0.70 -14.76
CA VAL A 26 5.12 1.45 -13.71
C VAL A 26 4.38 1.38 -12.38
N LEU A 27 3.06 1.56 -12.38
CA LEU A 27 2.24 1.45 -11.17
C LEU A 27 2.30 0.04 -10.56
N LEU A 28 2.26 -1.00 -11.40
CA LEU A 28 2.41 -2.38 -10.96
C LEU A 28 3.81 -2.66 -10.40
N ALA A 29 4.86 -2.15 -11.05
CA ALA A 29 6.23 -2.31 -10.58
C ALA A 29 6.46 -1.71 -9.18
N ILE A 30 5.75 -0.62 -8.85
CA ILE A 30 5.76 -0.02 -7.51
C ILE A 30 4.89 -0.82 -6.53
N ALA A 31 3.71 -1.29 -6.96
CA ALA A 31 2.76 -2.00 -6.10
C ALA A 31 3.24 -3.41 -5.68
N ILE A 32 3.86 -4.16 -6.60
CA ILE A 32 4.30 -5.55 -6.39
C ILE A 32 5.20 -5.72 -5.16
N PRO A 33 6.31 -4.97 -4.97
CA PRO A 33 7.17 -5.14 -3.80
C PRO A 33 6.48 -4.76 -2.48
N MET A 34 5.43 -3.93 -2.53
CA MET A 34 4.66 -3.51 -1.37
C MET A 34 3.52 -4.49 -1.02
N ALA A 35 3.12 -5.35 -1.96
CA ALA A 35 1.98 -6.26 -1.79
C ALA A 35 2.14 -7.26 -0.63
N PRO A 36 3.30 -7.92 -0.40
CA PRO A 36 3.45 -8.85 0.72
C PRO A 36 3.23 -8.18 2.08
N LYS A 37 3.70 -6.95 2.24
CA LYS A 37 3.51 -6.17 3.47
C LYS A 37 2.04 -5.81 3.67
N ALA A 38 1.37 -5.30 2.62
CA ALA A 38 -0.06 -4.97 2.68
C ALA A 38 -0.93 -6.19 2.99
N PHE A 39 -0.60 -7.35 2.40
CA PHE A 39 -1.29 -8.61 2.67
C PHE A 39 -1.14 -9.04 4.13
N ARG A 40 0.10 -9.02 4.66
CA ARG A 40 0.33 -9.37 6.07
C ARG A 40 -0.42 -8.46 7.05
N ILE A 41 -0.47 -7.16 6.76
CA ILE A 41 -1.22 -6.20 7.58
C ILE A 41 -2.73 -6.46 7.47
N GLY A 42 -3.26 -6.61 6.25
CA GLY A 42 -4.70 -6.76 6.03
C GLY A 42 -5.29 -8.05 6.62
N PHE A 43 -4.51 -9.12 6.67
CA PHE A 43 -4.91 -10.39 7.29
C PHE A 43 -4.40 -10.55 8.73
N SER A 44 -3.77 -9.52 9.31
CA SER A 44 -3.14 -9.58 10.64
C SER A 44 -2.20 -10.79 10.79
N LEU A 45 -1.48 -11.14 9.72
CA LEU A 45 -0.52 -12.25 9.67
C LEU A 45 0.80 -11.77 10.28
N GLY A 46 0.91 -11.91 11.60
CA GLY A 46 2.08 -11.53 12.37
C GLY A 46 2.12 -12.18 13.75
N THR A 47 3.21 -11.96 14.45
CA THR A 47 3.33 -12.31 15.87
C THR A 47 2.51 -11.32 16.68
N VAL A 48 1.45 -11.80 17.34
CA VAL A 48 0.59 -10.95 18.16
C VAL A 48 1.24 -10.71 19.52
N GLY A 49 1.04 -9.52 20.07
CA GLY A 49 1.62 -9.10 21.33
C GLY A 49 1.02 -7.84 21.91
N THR A 50 1.76 -7.26 22.84
CA THR A 50 1.43 -6.02 23.53
C THR A 50 2.51 -4.99 23.22
N TYR A 51 2.08 -3.81 22.81
CA TYR A 51 2.95 -2.64 22.65
C TYR A 51 2.79 -1.70 23.83
N THR A 52 3.91 -1.34 24.45
CA THR A 52 4.00 -0.34 25.51
C THR A 52 4.51 0.98 24.92
N VAL A 53 3.76 2.04 25.15
CA VAL A 53 4.03 3.40 24.66
C VAL A 53 5.28 3.97 25.35
N GLY A 54 6.34 4.21 24.58
CA GLY A 54 7.63 4.69 25.10
C GLY A 54 7.69 6.19 25.37
N ASP A 55 7.05 6.98 24.51
CA ASP A 55 7.05 8.45 24.53
C ASP A 55 5.62 9.03 24.54
N VAL A 56 5.50 10.34 24.76
CA VAL A 56 4.20 11.04 24.62
C VAL A 56 3.74 10.96 23.15
N PRO A 57 2.54 10.44 22.87
CA PRO A 57 2.03 10.37 21.50
C PRO A 57 1.89 11.74 20.85
N GLU A 58 2.44 11.90 19.65
CA GLU A 58 2.23 13.07 18.81
C GLU A 58 0.97 12.84 17.97
N CYS A 59 -0.09 13.59 18.24
CA CYS A 59 -1.36 13.49 17.53
C CYS A 59 -1.56 14.69 16.59
N SER A 60 -1.56 14.43 15.28
CA SER A 60 -2.00 15.38 14.25
C SER A 60 -3.25 14.78 13.57
N PHE A 61 -3.16 14.48 12.27
CA PHE A 61 -4.18 13.67 11.58
C PHE A 61 -4.26 12.25 12.15
N ARG A 62 -3.16 11.73 12.71
CA ARG A 62 -3.05 10.45 13.43
C ARG A 62 -2.15 10.59 14.64
N CYS A 63 -2.35 9.72 15.63
CA CYS A 63 -1.46 9.59 16.78
C CYS A 63 -0.38 8.57 16.48
N TYR A 64 0.89 8.95 16.68
CA TYR A 64 2.03 8.04 16.59
C TYR A 64 3.02 8.31 17.73
N THR A 65 3.81 7.30 18.06
CA THR A 65 4.97 7.40 18.95
C THR A 65 6.22 7.14 18.14
N ARG A 66 7.37 7.68 18.57
CA ARG A 66 8.66 7.39 17.94
C ARG A 66 9.32 6.16 18.53
N THR A 67 9.04 5.87 19.80
CA THR A 67 9.63 4.77 20.54
C THR A 67 8.57 4.05 21.36
N GLY A 68 8.88 2.79 21.68
CA GLY A 68 8.11 1.93 22.54
C GLY A 68 8.67 0.52 22.52
N THR A 69 8.01 -0.38 23.24
CA THR A 69 8.45 -1.76 23.39
C THR A 69 7.32 -2.69 23.02
N PHE A 70 7.60 -3.64 22.13
CA PHE A 70 6.68 -4.70 21.78
C PHE A 70 7.12 -6.00 22.44
N VAL A 71 6.17 -6.72 23.04
CA VAL A 71 6.38 -8.03 23.63
C VAL A 71 5.33 -8.98 23.05
N SER A 72 5.77 -10.07 22.43
CA SER A 72 4.85 -11.09 21.93
C SER A 72 4.11 -11.79 23.07
N ASP A 73 2.94 -12.33 22.77
CA ASP A 73 2.11 -13.03 23.78
C ASP A 73 2.79 -14.26 24.39
N ASP A 74 3.69 -14.91 23.63
CA ASP A 74 4.50 -16.03 24.10
C ASP A 74 5.79 -15.60 24.80
N GLY A 75 6.04 -14.29 24.91
CA GLY A 75 7.24 -13.70 25.52
C GLY A 75 8.55 -13.97 24.78
N LYS A 76 8.52 -14.62 23.61
CA LYS A 76 9.75 -14.99 22.87
C LYS A 76 10.33 -13.86 22.05
N VAL A 77 9.49 -12.91 21.63
CA VAL A 77 9.90 -11.76 20.82
C VAL A 77 9.70 -10.51 21.65
N THR A 78 10.81 -9.87 22.01
CA THR A 78 10.82 -8.53 22.60
C THR A 78 11.55 -7.60 21.66
N LEU A 79 10.86 -6.54 21.21
CA LEU A 79 11.43 -5.52 20.35
C LEU A 79 11.42 -4.18 21.08
N SER A 80 12.60 -3.60 21.30
CA SER A 80 12.75 -2.24 21.79
C SER A 80 12.85 -1.23 20.65
N ASP A 81 12.60 0.04 20.94
CA ASP A 81 12.70 1.16 20.00
C ASP A 81 11.82 0.98 18.74
N VAL A 82 10.65 0.38 18.90
CA VAL A 82 9.68 0.20 17.82
C VAL A 82 8.58 1.25 17.88
N HIS A 83 8.01 1.58 16.72
CA HIS A 83 6.90 2.52 16.59
C HIS A 83 5.69 1.89 15.92
N VAL A 84 4.51 2.39 16.25
CA VAL A 84 3.25 1.98 15.62
C VAL A 84 3.07 2.70 14.29
N ARG A 85 3.01 1.95 13.20
CA ARG A 85 2.97 2.54 11.84
C ARG A 85 1.57 2.94 11.38
N ASN A 86 0.52 2.22 11.78
CA ASN A 86 -0.85 2.44 11.33
C ASN A 86 -1.67 3.36 12.25
N GLY A 87 -0.99 4.16 13.08
CA GLY A 87 -1.62 5.04 14.05
C GLY A 87 -2.09 4.32 15.31
N MET A 88 -2.34 5.12 16.34
CA MET A 88 -2.79 4.63 17.65
C MET A 88 -4.10 5.30 18.06
N PRO A 89 -4.86 4.67 18.98
CA PRO A 89 -5.96 5.31 19.68
C PRO A 89 -5.57 6.65 20.30
N ARG A 90 -6.49 7.62 20.26
CA ARG A 90 -6.29 8.92 20.93
C ARG A 90 -6.35 8.75 22.44
N GLY A 91 -5.62 9.61 23.16
CA GLY A 91 -5.66 9.66 24.63
C GLY A 91 -4.73 8.69 25.34
N LEU A 92 -3.92 7.91 24.61
CA LEU A 92 -2.86 7.09 25.20
C LEU A 92 -1.77 7.97 25.80
N GLN A 93 -1.22 7.51 26.91
CA GLN A 93 -0.13 8.12 27.64
C GLN A 93 1.10 7.23 27.63
N ARG A 94 2.23 7.80 28.03
CA ARG A 94 3.48 7.04 28.20
C ARG A 94 3.28 5.94 29.23
N GLY A 95 3.70 4.73 28.88
CA GLY A 95 3.53 3.53 29.70
C GLY A 95 2.22 2.78 29.48
N ASP A 96 1.26 3.36 28.76
CA ASP A 96 0.05 2.64 28.38
C ASP A 96 0.38 1.49 27.44
N THR A 97 -0.45 0.45 27.51
CA THR A 97 -0.31 -0.76 26.71
C THR A 97 -1.48 -0.93 25.76
N ILE A 98 -1.19 -1.36 24.54
CA ILE A 98 -2.19 -1.65 23.51
C ILE A 98 -1.87 -2.95 22.78
N ARG A 99 -2.90 -3.59 22.24
CA ARG A 99 -2.73 -4.77 21.39
C ARG A 99 -2.07 -4.38 20.07
N ALA A 100 -1.04 -5.12 19.72
CA ALA A 100 -0.27 -4.92 18.51
C ALA A 100 0.19 -6.26 17.92
N PHE A 101 0.71 -6.23 16.70
CA PHE A 101 1.30 -7.36 16.03
C PHE A 101 2.52 -6.93 15.22
N ASP A 102 3.52 -7.81 15.17
CA ASP A 102 4.73 -7.66 14.36
C ASP A 102 4.64 -8.55 13.12
N ILE A 103 4.81 -7.95 11.94
CA ILE A 103 4.82 -8.63 10.63
C ILE A 103 6.25 -8.96 10.13
N GLY A 104 7.25 -8.75 10.98
CA GLY A 104 8.68 -8.84 10.67
C GLY A 104 9.24 -7.57 9.99
N ALA A 105 8.57 -6.43 10.16
CA ALA A 105 9.03 -5.16 9.61
C ALA A 105 10.03 -4.51 10.57
N LYS A 106 11.19 -4.11 10.05
CA LYS A 106 12.27 -3.56 10.89
C LYS A 106 11.80 -2.28 11.60
N GLY A 107 11.73 -2.34 12.94
CA GLY A 107 11.42 -1.19 13.79
C GLY A 107 9.95 -0.77 13.79
N GLU A 108 9.06 -1.56 13.18
CA GLU A 108 7.65 -1.21 13.01
C GLU A 108 6.75 -2.28 13.60
N VAL A 109 5.72 -1.84 14.33
CA VAL A 109 4.62 -2.68 14.78
C VAL A 109 3.29 -2.09 14.33
N PHE A 110 2.25 -2.91 14.34
CA PHE A 110 0.93 -2.55 13.83
C PHE A 110 -0.12 -2.84 14.90
N THR A 111 -1.18 -2.04 14.98
CA THR A 111 -2.26 -2.21 15.97
C THR A 111 -3.57 -2.58 15.29
N GLU A 112 -4.48 -3.26 15.98
CA GLU A 112 -5.82 -3.54 15.42
C GLU A 112 -6.70 -2.29 15.41
N ALA A 113 -6.50 -1.40 16.38
CA ALA A 113 -7.28 -0.17 16.56
C ALA A 113 -6.78 1.01 15.73
N GLY A 114 -5.60 0.90 15.11
CA GLY A 114 -5.04 1.94 14.25
C GLY A 114 -5.93 2.18 13.04
N GLU A 115 -6.04 3.45 12.63
CA GLU A 115 -6.80 3.80 11.45
C GLU A 115 -6.31 2.98 10.25
N ALA A 116 -7.26 2.32 9.59
CA ALA A 116 -7.07 1.78 8.27
C ALA A 116 -6.86 2.95 7.29
N GLY A 117 -5.72 3.65 7.37
CA GLY A 117 -5.19 4.39 6.25
C GLY A 117 -3.68 4.31 6.29
N TYR A 118 -3.03 3.91 5.19
CA TYR A 118 -1.57 4.04 4.96
C TYR A 118 -0.65 3.30 5.98
N PRO A 119 0.08 2.24 5.58
CA PRO A 119 0.64 1.99 4.25
C PRO A 119 -0.10 0.97 3.37
N TYR A 120 -1.21 0.35 3.82
CA TYR A 120 -1.86 -0.74 3.08
C TYR A 120 -2.68 -0.27 1.85
N ALA A 121 -3.29 0.92 1.90
CA ALA A 121 -4.19 1.38 0.85
C ALA A 121 -3.48 1.71 -0.46
N VAL A 122 -2.26 2.26 -0.38
CA VAL A 122 -1.47 2.68 -1.54
C VAL A 122 -1.19 1.54 -2.51
N PRO A 123 -0.58 0.41 -2.11
CA PRO A 123 -0.29 -0.68 -3.05
C PRO A 123 -1.56 -1.30 -3.63
N VAL A 124 -2.69 -1.29 -2.90
CA VAL A 124 -3.97 -1.76 -3.43
C VAL A 124 -4.47 -0.82 -4.53
N ILE A 125 -4.48 0.50 -4.29
CA ILE A 125 -4.90 1.50 -5.29
C ILE A 125 -3.99 1.45 -6.51
N LEU A 126 -2.67 1.48 -6.31
CA LEU A 126 -1.69 1.43 -7.40
C LEU A 126 -1.82 0.11 -8.18
N GLY A 127 -2.05 -1.01 -7.49
CA GLY A 127 -2.29 -2.31 -8.12
C GLY A 127 -3.54 -2.31 -9.01
N VAL A 128 -4.68 -1.84 -8.48
CA VAL A 128 -5.95 -1.79 -9.23
C VAL A 128 -5.85 -0.86 -10.44
N VAL A 129 -5.33 0.35 -10.26
CA VAL A 129 -5.15 1.31 -11.36
C VAL A 129 -4.14 0.78 -12.38
N GLY A 130 -3.07 0.15 -11.92
CA GLY A 130 -2.05 -0.47 -12.78
C GLY A 130 -2.60 -1.58 -13.66
N VAL A 131 -3.37 -2.51 -13.08
CA VAL A 131 -4.05 -3.58 -13.83
C VAL A 131 -5.06 -3.00 -14.82
N ALA A 132 -5.86 -2.01 -14.41
CA ALA A 132 -6.85 -1.38 -15.28
C ALA A 132 -6.20 -0.69 -16.49
N GLY A 133 -5.13 0.10 -16.27
CA GLY A 133 -4.40 0.77 -17.34
C GLY A 133 -3.76 -0.22 -18.32
N LEU A 134 -3.12 -1.26 -17.80
CA LEU A 134 -2.51 -2.31 -18.60
C LEU A 134 -3.56 -3.10 -19.41
N GLY A 135 -4.67 -3.49 -18.78
CA GLY A 135 -5.76 -4.22 -19.41
C GLY A 135 -6.44 -3.42 -20.53
N LEU A 136 -6.79 -2.17 -20.26
CA LEU A 136 -7.43 -1.29 -21.25
C LEU A 136 -6.50 -0.97 -22.42
N GLY A 137 -5.22 -0.69 -22.15
CA GLY A 137 -4.24 -0.43 -23.20
C GLY A 137 -3.99 -1.65 -24.09
N LEU A 138 -3.85 -2.84 -23.50
CA LEU A 138 -3.71 -4.09 -24.27
C LEU A 138 -4.98 -4.41 -25.08
N GLN A 139 -6.16 -4.26 -24.49
CA GLN A 139 -7.43 -4.47 -25.18
C GLN A 139 -7.56 -3.53 -26.40
N HIS A 140 -7.16 -2.27 -26.26
CA HIS A 140 -7.18 -1.30 -27.35
C HIS A 140 -6.24 -1.71 -28.49
N LEU A 141 -4.98 -2.06 -28.19
CA LEU A 141 -4.03 -2.54 -29.21
C LEU A 141 -4.48 -3.82 -29.91
N TRP A 142 -5.13 -4.73 -29.19
CA TRP A 142 -5.69 -5.95 -29.77
C TRP A 142 -6.86 -5.65 -30.71
N ALA A 143 -7.75 -4.73 -30.31
CA ALA A 143 -8.87 -4.31 -31.12
C ALA A 143 -8.43 -3.60 -32.40
N THR A 144 -7.42 -2.71 -32.33
CA THR A 144 -6.87 -2.03 -33.52
C THR A 144 -6.16 -3.00 -34.46
N ARG A 145 -5.44 -4.00 -33.92
CA ARG A 145 -4.78 -5.03 -34.72
C ARG A 145 -5.80 -5.90 -35.48
N ARG A 146 -6.89 -6.33 -34.83
CA ARG A 146 -7.96 -7.12 -35.49
C ARG A 146 -8.67 -6.39 -36.62
N ARG A 147 -8.74 -5.05 -36.58
CA ARG A 147 -9.35 -4.26 -37.66
C ARG A 147 -8.46 -4.12 -38.90
N ARG A 148 -7.16 -4.43 -38.79
CA ARG A 148 -6.18 -4.31 -39.88
C ARG A 148 -5.94 -5.61 -40.64
N THR A 149 -6.30 -6.75 -40.05
CA THR A 149 -6.33 -8.08 -40.69
C THR A 149 -7.69 -8.38 -41.28
#